data_AF-A0A7X6UA78-F1
#
_entry.id   AF-A0A7X6UA78-F1
#
_cell.length_a   1.000
_cell.length_b   1.000
_cell.length_c   1.000
_cell.angle_alpha   90.00
_cell.angle_beta   90.00
_cell.angle_gamma   90.00
#
_symmetry.space_group_name_H-M   'P 1'
#
loop_
_entity.id
_entity.type
_entity.pdbx_description
1 polymer ?
#
loop_
_entity_poly.entity_id
_entity_poly.type
_entity_poly.pdbx_seq_one_letter_code
_entity_poly.pdbx_strand_id
1 'polypeptide(L)'
;PGAEPLAEIREALAGNTTVFVGHSGVGKSTLINVLVPNAMRATGDVNVVTGRGRHTSSSSVAYRAETPGQKNGSFGWVIDTPGVRSFGLGHVTGESVLRGFTDLAPILVGCRRGCTHLDGSPDCELDTAIADGRLGALGASRVESLRRLLE
;
A
#
# COMPACT_ATOMS: atom_id res chain seq x y z
N PRO A 1 -5.60 19.32 13.23
CA PRO A 1 -4.45 19.10 12.32
C PRO A 1 -3.14 19.01 13.12
N GLY A 2 -2.57 17.81 13.30
CA GLY A 2 -1.30 17.65 14.04
C GLY A 2 -1.19 16.47 15.00
N ALA A 3 -2.14 15.53 15.00
CA ALA A 3 -2.04 14.26 15.73
C ALA A 3 -2.71 13.14 14.92
N GLU A 4 -2.22 12.91 13.70
CA GLU A 4 -2.50 11.69 12.91
C GLU A 4 -1.42 10.64 13.27
N PRO A 5 -1.64 9.34 13.05
CA PRO A 5 -1.64 8.27 14.06
C PRO A 5 -0.23 7.77 14.43
N LEU A 6 0.68 8.66 14.84
CA LEU A 6 2.04 8.27 15.23
C LEU A 6 2.07 7.25 16.37
N ALA A 7 1.08 7.27 17.26
CA ALA A 7 0.94 6.26 18.30
C ALA A 7 0.68 4.86 17.72
N GLU A 8 -0.27 4.73 16.79
CA GLU A 8 -0.59 3.46 16.13
C GLU A 8 0.56 2.99 15.23
N ILE A 9 1.23 3.92 14.54
CA ILE A 9 2.43 3.59 13.76
C ILE A 9 3.52 3.06 14.69
N ARG A 10 3.76 3.70 15.84
CA ARG A 10 4.75 3.21 16.81
C ARG A 10 4.36 1.85 17.40
N GLU A 11 3.08 1.62 17.65
CA GLU A 11 2.57 0.30 18.07
C GLU A 11 2.85 -0.77 17.01
N ALA A 12 2.55 -0.48 15.74
CA ALA A 12 2.79 -1.39 14.62
C ALA A 12 4.29 -1.67 14.38
N LEU A 13 5.17 -0.70 14.67
CA LEU A 13 6.62 -0.86 14.54
C LEU A 13 7.24 -1.66 15.68
N ALA A 14 6.66 -1.63 16.89
CA ALA A 14 7.28 -2.21 18.08
C ALA A 14 7.57 -3.71 17.89
N GLY A 15 8.84 -4.09 18.01
CA GLY A 15 9.32 -5.47 17.83
C GLY A 15 9.42 -5.94 16.37
N ASN A 16 9.04 -5.12 15.40
CA ASN A 16 8.97 -5.49 13.99
C ASN A 16 10.09 -4.86 13.15
N THR A 17 10.38 -5.50 12.02
CA THR A 17 11.17 -4.92 10.93
C THR A 17 10.25 -4.54 9.79
N THR A 18 10.09 -3.26 9.55
CA THR A 18 9.07 -2.70 8.65
C THR A 18 9.71 -1.98 7.48
N VAL A 19 9.26 -2.29 6.27
CA VAL A 19 9.71 -1.62 5.04
C VAL A 19 8.70 -0.58 4.61
N PHE A 20 9.15 0.65 4.35
CA PHE A 20 8.29 1.68 3.79
C PHE A 20 8.34 1.65 2.27
N VAL A 21 7.18 1.39 1.66
CA VAL A 21 7.02 1.30 0.20
C VAL A 21 6.02 2.35 -0.27
N GLY A 22 6.29 2.95 -1.42
CA GLY A 22 5.42 3.94 -2.05
C GLY A 22 6.14 4.74 -3.12
N HIS A 23 5.38 5.47 -3.93
CA HIS A 23 5.92 6.30 -5.01
C HIS A 23 6.91 7.37 -4.51
N SER A 24 7.73 7.90 -5.43
CA SER A 24 8.59 9.04 -5.11
C SER A 24 7.74 10.26 -4.71
N GLY A 25 8.12 10.94 -3.63
CA GLY A 25 7.44 12.16 -3.18
C GLY A 25 6.24 11.97 -2.23
N VAL A 26 5.83 10.74 -1.92
CA VAL A 26 4.68 10.48 -1.00
C VAL A 26 4.95 10.78 0.48
N GLY A 27 6.17 11.21 0.84
CA GLY A 27 6.51 11.58 2.23
C GLY A 27 7.18 10.49 3.09
N LYS A 28 7.65 9.38 2.52
CA LYS A 28 8.35 8.30 3.27
C LYS A 28 9.50 8.83 4.15
N SER A 29 10.43 9.59 3.56
CA SER A 29 11.59 10.13 4.28
C SER A 29 11.18 11.16 5.34
N THR A 30 10.11 11.92 5.09
CA THR A 30 9.51 12.84 6.08
C THR A 30 8.98 12.08 7.28
N LEU A 31 8.23 10.99 7.06
CA LEU A 31 7.71 10.15 8.15
C LEU A 31 8.84 9.49 8.94
N ILE A 32 9.92 9.08 8.28
CA ILE A 32 11.10 8.52 8.93
C ILE A 32 11.79 9.55 9.84
N ASN A 33 11.94 10.80 9.40
CA ASN A 33 12.51 11.85 10.25
C ASN A 33 11.62 12.14 11.48
N VAL A 34 10.31 11.95 11.39
CA VAL A 34 9.39 12.07 12.54
C VAL A 34 9.52 10.89 13.49
N LEU A 35 9.65 9.66 12.96
CA LEU A 35 9.77 8.44 13.77
C LEU A 35 11.15 8.28 14.41
N VAL A 36 12.19 8.72 13.70
CA VAL A 36 13.61 8.63 14.03
C VAL A 36 14.24 10.02 13.85
N PRO A 37 14.16 10.92 14.84
CA PRO A 37 14.64 12.30 14.72
C PRO A 37 16.12 12.40 14.29
N ASN A 38 16.94 11.44 14.71
CA ASN A 38 18.37 11.39 14.38
C ASN A 38 18.67 10.76 13.01
N ALA A 39 17.66 10.31 12.25
CA ALA A 39 17.88 9.72 10.93
C ALA A 39 18.42 10.73 9.92
N MET A 40 18.06 12.02 10.09
CA MET A 40 18.46 13.15 9.24
C MET A 40 18.41 12.82 7.74
N ARG A 41 17.37 12.12 7.30
CA ARG A 41 17.20 11.77 5.90
C ARG A 41 17.05 13.05 5.10
N ALA A 42 17.79 13.15 4.00
CA ALA A 42 17.61 14.24 3.05
C ALA A 42 16.16 14.22 2.54
N THR A 43 15.42 15.30 2.78
CA THR A 43 14.10 15.55 2.22
C THR A 43 14.25 16.66 1.20
N GLY A 44 13.87 16.42 -0.06
CA GLY A 44 13.87 17.46 -1.09
C GLY A 44 12.52 18.13 -1.23
N ASP A 45 12.51 19.38 -1.70
CA ASP A 45 11.28 20.07 -2.09
C ASP A 45 10.59 19.32 -3.24
N VAL A 46 9.26 19.23 -3.16
CA VAL A 46 8.44 18.68 -4.23
C VAL A 46 8.50 19.65 -5.41
N ASN A 47 8.85 19.18 -6.61
CA ASN A 47 8.88 20.05 -7.77
C ASN A 47 7.45 20.53 -8.10
N VAL A 48 7.19 21.82 -7.88
CA VAL A 48 5.87 22.47 -7.98
C VAL A 48 5.22 22.35 -9.37
N VAL A 49 6.02 22.14 -10.42
CA VAL A 49 5.55 22.03 -11.81
C VAL A 49 5.15 20.60 -12.16
N THR A 50 5.77 19.60 -11.55
CA THR A 50 5.56 18.18 -11.92
C THR A 50 4.87 17.35 -10.83
N GLY A 51 4.71 17.88 -9.62
CA GLY A 51 4.21 17.14 -8.45
C GLY A 51 5.12 15.99 -8.01
N ARG A 52 6.30 15.83 -8.62
CA ARG A 52 7.20 14.70 -8.37
C ARG A 52 8.33 15.10 -7.42
N GLY A 53 8.50 14.30 -6.36
CA GLY A 53 9.63 14.45 -5.44
C GLY A 53 10.96 14.05 -6.10
N ARG A 54 12.01 14.84 -5.85
CA ARG A 54 13.40 14.50 -6.22
C ARG A 54 13.86 13.31 -5.38
N HIS A 55 14.44 12.30 -6.01
CA HIS A 55 14.99 11.15 -5.29
C HIS A 55 16.12 11.60 -4.38
N THR A 56 15.89 11.62 -3.08
CA THR A 56 16.94 11.85 -2.09
C THR A 56 17.51 10.54 -1.53
N SER A 57 16.71 9.46 -1.43
CA SER A 57 17.18 8.13 -1.02
C SER A 57 17.51 7.25 -2.23
N SER A 58 18.81 7.01 -2.48
CA SER A 58 19.32 6.13 -3.55
C SER A 58 19.63 4.69 -3.08
N SER A 59 19.60 4.44 -1.77
CA SER A 59 19.86 3.15 -1.14
C SER A 59 18.86 2.85 -0.04
N SER A 60 18.62 1.55 0.17
CA SER A 60 17.82 1.08 1.31
C SER A 60 18.63 1.20 2.59
N VAL A 61 18.05 1.81 3.63
CA VAL A 61 18.72 1.98 4.93
C VAL A 61 17.75 1.65 6.04
N ALA A 62 18.23 0.87 7.01
CA ALA A 62 17.49 0.51 8.20
C ALA A 62 17.79 1.49 9.35
N TYR A 63 16.74 1.99 9.98
CA TYR A 63 16.81 2.84 11.15
C TYR A 63 16.12 2.16 12.33
N ARG A 64 16.74 2.25 13.51
CA ARG A 64 16.09 1.86 14.76
C ARG A 64 15.15 2.99 15.20
N ALA A 65 13.86 2.70 15.32
CA ALA A 65 12.86 3.61 15.82
C ALA A 65 12.48 3.24 17.25
N GLU A 66 12.59 4.18 18.18
CA GLU A 66 12.14 3.95 19.56
C GLU A 66 10.60 3.91 19.62
N THR A 67 10.08 2.95 20.36
CA THR A 67 8.65 2.73 20.56
C THR A 67 8.34 2.63 22.07
N PRO A 68 8.59 3.72 22.84
CA PRO A 68 8.41 3.69 24.28
C PRO A 68 6.94 3.44 24.65
N GLY A 69 6.72 2.65 25.70
CA GLY A 69 5.38 2.32 26.19
C GLY A 69 4.60 1.31 25.34
N GLN A 70 5.20 0.77 24.26
CA GLN A 70 4.55 -0.23 23.42
C GLN A 70 4.74 -1.65 23.99
N LYS A 71 3.68 -2.47 23.87
CA LYS A 71 3.62 -3.81 24.46
C LYS A 71 4.62 -4.79 23.82
N ASN A 72 4.85 -4.64 22.51
CA ASN A 72 5.58 -5.62 21.70
C ASN A 72 7.10 -5.32 21.60
N GLY A 73 7.57 -4.23 22.22
CA GLY A 73 8.99 -3.89 22.24
C GLY A 73 9.23 -2.41 22.48
N SER A 74 10.40 -2.08 23.03
CA SER A 74 10.84 -0.70 23.22
C SER A 74 11.40 -0.05 21.94
N PHE A 75 11.55 -0.83 20.86
CA PHE A 75 11.98 -0.36 19.56
C PHE A 75 11.44 -1.23 18.42
N GLY A 76 11.54 -0.71 17.19
CA GLY A 76 11.37 -1.43 15.93
C GLY A 76 12.40 -0.97 14.89
N TRP A 77 12.40 -1.62 13.73
CA TRP A 77 13.22 -1.22 12.59
C TRP A 77 12.36 -0.66 11.47
N VAL A 78 12.76 0.49 10.92
CA VAL A 78 12.16 1.08 9.72
C VAL A 78 13.19 1.08 8.61
N ILE A 79 12.88 0.41 7.51
CA ILE A 79 13.70 0.34 6.31
C ILE A 79 13.12 1.35 5.30
N ASP A 80 13.87 2.43 5.07
CA ASP A 80 13.58 3.33 3.96
C ASP A 80 14.02 2.68 2.66
N THR A 81 13.24 2.85 1.60
CA THR A 81 13.56 2.34 0.26
C THR A 81 13.42 3.45 -0.78
N PRO A 82 14.19 3.40 -1.88
CA PRO A 82 13.95 4.28 -3.02
C PRO A 82 12.48 4.20 -3.48
N GLY A 83 11.88 5.35 -3.80
CA GLY A 83 10.50 5.36 -4.28
C GLY A 83 10.33 4.57 -5.58
N VAL A 84 9.26 3.79 -5.67
CA VAL A 84 8.94 3.01 -6.88
C VAL A 84 8.51 3.98 -7.99
N ARG A 85 9.18 3.94 -9.15
CA ARG A 85 8.85 4.77 -10.33
C ARG A 85 7.83 4.11 -11.26
N SER A 86 7.94 2.80 -11.39
CA SER A 86 7.06 1.97 -12.20
C SER A 86 6.75 0.71 -11.42
N PHE A 87 5.48 0.46 -11.19
CA PHE A 87 5.00 -0.81 -10.68
C PHE A 87 4.73 -1.70 -11.89
N GLY A 88 5.30 -2.90 -11.91
CA GLY A 88 5.09 -3.86 -12.98
C GLY A 88 4.85 -5.24 -12.38
N LEU A 89 3.77 -5.90 -12.79
CA LEU A 89 3.40 -7.25 -12.36
C LEU A 89 4.10 -8.34 -13.19
N GLY A 90 5.37 -8.14 -13.55
CA GLY A 90 6.06 -8.96 -14.55
C GLY A 90 6.17 -10.46 -14.24
N HIS A 91 5.93 -10.89 -13.01
CA HIS A 91 5.95 -12.29 -12.58
C HIS A 91 4.67 -12.70 -11.82
N VAL A 92 3.55 -11.98 -12.02
CA VAL A 92 2.30 -12.24 -11.29
C VAL A 92 1.26 -12.80 -12.26
N THR A 93 0.66 -13.94 -11.91
CA THR A 93 -0.43 -14.54 -12.68
C THR A 93 -1.76 -13.85 -12.37
N GLY A 94 -2.74 -13.92 -13.27
CA GLY A 94 -4.09 -13.43 -13.00
C GLY A 94 -4.70 -14.03 -11.73
N GLU A 95 -4.42 -15.31 -11.45
CA GLU A 95 -4.81 -15.95 -10.19
C GLU A 95 -4.16 -15.31 -8.96
N SER A 96 -2.88 -14.94 -9.06
CA SER A 96 -2.17 -14.25 -7.98
C SER A 96 -2.72 -12.85 -7.75
N VAL A 97 -3.13 -12.15 -8.81
CA VAL A 97 -3.84 -10.86 -8.71
C VAL A 97 -5.16 -11.05 -7.96
N LEU A 98 -6.00 -12.02 -8.35
CA LEU A 98 -7.28 -12.30 -7.68
C LEU A 98 -7.09 -12.58 -6.18
N ARG A 99 -6.07 -13.37 -5.81
CA ARG A 99 -5.74 -13.67 -4.40
C ARG A 99 -5.32 -12.43 -3.60
N GLY A 100 -4.78 -11.40 -4.27
CA GLY A 100 -4.40 -10.13 -3.64
C GLY A 100 -5.59 -9.24 -3.25
N PHE A 101 -6.76 -9.45 -3.83
CA PHE A 101 -8.00 -8.74 -3.49
C PHE A 101 -8.82 -9.55 -2.48
N THR A 102 -8.32 -9.63 -1.24
CA THR A 102 -8.90 -10.45 -0.16
C THR A 102 -10.33 -10.05 0.22
N ASP A 103 -10.69 -8.78 0.01
CA ASP A 103 -12.04 -8.24 0.16
C ASP A 103 -13.01 -8.74 -0.93
N LEU A 104 -12.52 -8.99 -2.15
CA LEU A 104 -13.31 -9.51 -3.26
C LEU A 104 -13.34 -11.05 -3.28
N ALA A 105 -12.36 -11.71 -2.65
CA ALA A 105 -12.24 -13.17 -2.63
C ALA A 105 -13.53 -13.92 -2.24
N PRO A 106 -14.32 -13.48 -1.23
CA PRO A 106 -15.59 -14.14 -0.89
C PRO A 106 -16.63 -14.06 -2.01
N ILE A 107 -16.64 -12.97 -2.78
CA ILE A 107 -17.57 -12.74 -3.89
C ILE A 107 -17.18 -13.60 -5.10
N LEU A 108 -15.87 -13.73 -5.35
CA LEU A 108 -15.34 -14.53 -6.45
C LEU A 108 -15.74 -16.02 -6.37
N VAL A 109 -16.06 -16.56 -5.19
CA VAL A 109 -16.54 -17.93 -5.00
C VAL A 109 -17.90 -18.17 -5.68
N GLY A 110 -18.73 -17.14 -5.82
CA GLY A 110 -20.03 -17.23 -6.50
C GLY A 110 -19.92 -17.17 -8.02
N CYS A 111 -18.76 -16.83 -8.58
CA CYS A 111 -18.56 -16.80 -10.02
C CYS A 111 -18.64 -18.20 -10.64
N ARG A 112 -19.19 -18.28 -11.85
CA ARG A 112 -19.13 -19.50 -12.64
C ARG A 112 -17.68 -19.85 -13.00
N ARG A 113 -17.41 -21.15 -13.16
CA ARG A 113 -16.12 -21.62 -13.69
C ARG A 113 -15.88 -20.98 -15.07
N GLY A 114 -14.68 -20.45 -15.28
CA GLY A 114 -14.30 -19.77 -16.53
C GLY A 114 -14.71 -18.31 -16.61
N CYS A 115 -15.26 -17.71 -15.54
CA CYS A 115 -15.44 -16.27 -15.45
C CYS A 115 -14.08 -15.56 -15.57
N THR A 116 -14.01 -14.57 -16.46
CA THR A 116 -12.78 -13.79 -16.69
C THR A 116 -12.62 -12.66 -15.69
N HIS A 117 -13.69 -12.29 -14.97
CA HIS A 117 -13.78 -11.15 -14.05
C HIS A 117 -13.54 -9.77 -14.68
N LEU A 118 -13.21 -9.72 -15.97
CA LEU A 118 -13.10 -8.52 -16.78
C LEU A 118 -14.45 -7.85 -17.01
N ASP A 119 -14.42 -6.63 -17.53
CA ASP A 119 -15.64 -5.94 -17.93
C ASP A 119 -16.36 -6.73 -19.05
N GLY A 120 -17.69 -6.80 -18.96
CA GLY A 120 -18.51 -7.61 -19.87
C GLY A 120 -18.42 -9.13 -19.68
N SER A 121 -17.78 -9.63 -18.61
CA SER A 121 -17.78 -11.06 -18.29
C SER A 121 -19.22 -11.52 -17.94
N PRO A 122 -19.78 -12.52 -18.65
CA PRO A 122 -21.17 -12.91 -18.45
C PRO A 122 -21.38 -13.53 -17.07
N ASP A 123 -22.47 -13.16 -16.40
CA ASP A 123 -22.88 -13.67 -15.09
C ASP A 123 -21.76 -13.55 -14.02
N CYS A 124 -20.97 -12.48 -14.07
CA CYS A 124 -19.90 -12.23 -13.10
C CYS A 124 -20.48 -11.76 -11.75
N GLU A 125 -20.16 -12.50 -10.69
CA GLU A 125 -20.67 -12.21 -9.33
C GLU A 125 -20.18 -10.86 -8.80
N LEU A 126 -19.05 -10.33 -9.31
CA LEU A 126 -18.58 -8.98 -8.97
C LEU A 126 -19.56 -7.89 -9.46
N ASP A 127 -20.13 -8.04 -10.65
CA ASP A 127 -21.07 -7.05 -11.20
C ASP A 127 -22.39 -7.08 -10.43
N THR A 128 -22.89 -8.28 -10.11
CA THR A 128 -24.04 -8.47 -9.23
C THR A 128 -23.78 -7.87 -7.85
N ALA A 129 -22.59 -8.07 -7.27
CA ALA A 129 -22.24 -7.56 -5.95
C ALA A 129 -22.09 -6.03 -5.90
N ILE A 130 -21.69 -5.41 -7.01
CA ILE A 130 -21.74 -3.95 -7.17
C ILE A 130 -23.19 -3.48 -7.22
N ALA A 131 -24.01 -4.08 -8.09
CA ALA A 131 -25.41 -3.67 -8.30
C ALA A 131 -26.25 -3.78 -7.02
N ASP A 132 -26.05 -4.84 -6.25
CA ASP A 132 -26.79 -5.10 -5.01
C ASP A 132 -26.17 -4.40 -3.77
N GLY A 133 -25.06 -3.67 -3.95
CA GLY A 133 -24.39 -2.92 -2.87
C GLY A 133 -23.62 -3.76 -1.85
N ARG A 134 -23.40 -5.05 -2.11
CA ARG A 134 -22.72 -5.98 -1.19
C ARG A 134 -21.25 -5.65 -0.93
N LEU A 135 -20.61 -4.93 -1.85
CA LEU A 135 -19.21 -4.49 -1.73
C LEU A 135 -19.04 -3.12 -1.03
N GLY A 136 -20.13 -2.48 -0.61
CA GLY A 136 -20.11 -1.17 0.03
C GLY A 136 -19.61 -0.05 -0.89
N ALA A 137 -19.35 1.12 -0.29
CA ALA A 137 -19.07 2.36 -1.03
C ALA A 137 -17.80 2.32 -1.90
N LEU A 138 -16.78 1.54 -1.50
CA LEU A 138 -15.52 1.42 -2.24
C LEU A 138 -15.52 0.26 -3.24
N GLY A 139 -16.54 -0.59 -3.22
CA GLY A 139 -16.61 -1.84 -3.98
C GLY A 139 -16.35 -1.68 -5.47
N ALA A 140 -17.05 -0.73 -6.11
CA ALA A 140 -16.89 -0.47 -7.54
C ALA A 140 -15.44 -0.09 -7.90
N SER A 141 -14.82 0.79 -7.12
CA SER A 141 -13.42 1.21 -7.34
C SER A 141 -12.42 0.07 -7.13
N ARG A 142 -12.72 -0.88 -6.23
CA ARG A 142 -11.92 -2.08 -5.98
C ARG A 142 -12.01 -3.04 -7.16
N VAL A 143 -13.21 -3.29 -7.68
CA VAL A 143 -13.41 -4.14 -8.88
C VAL A 143 -12.76 -3.52 -10.10
N GLU A 144 -12.87 -2.21 -10.29
CA GLU A 144 -12.18 -1.51 -11.37
C GLU A 144 -10.65 -1.67 -11.26
N SER A 145 -10.10 -1.53 -10.05
CA SER A 145 -8.67 -1.73 -9.79
C SER A 145 -8.24 -3.17 -10.09
N LEU A 146 -9.05 -4.17 -9.73
CA LEU A 146 -8.81 -5.57 -10.05
C LEU A 146 -8.75 -5.77 -11.58
N ARG A 147 -9.76 -5.28 -12.31
CA ARG A 147 -9.86 -5.42 -13.77
C ARG A 147 -8.65 -4.83 -14.49
N ARG A 148 -8.22 -3.61 -14.09
CA ARG A 148 -7.01 -2.96 -14.64
C ARG A 148 -5.71 -3.74 -14.41
N LEU A 149 -5.66 -4.64 -13.41
CA LEU A 149 -4.48 -5.46 -13.14
C LEU A 149 -4.55 -6.84 -13.81
N LEU A 150 -5.72 -7.23 -14.33
CA LEU A 150 -5.92 -8.48 -15.08
C LEU A 150 -5.72 -8.30 -16.59
N GLU A 151 -5.84 -7.05 -17.09
CA GLU A 151 -5.49 -6.63 -18.45
C GLU A 151 -3.97 -6.55 -18.68
#